data_AF-A0A5P8WLP7-F1
#
_entry.id   AF-A0A5P8WLP7-F1
#
_cell.length_a   1.000
_cell.length_b   1.000
_cell.length_c   1.000
_cell.angle_alpha   90.00
_cell.angle_beta   90.00
_cell.angle_gamma   90.00
#
_symmetry.space_group_name_H-M   'P 1'
#
loop_
_entity.id
_entity.type
_entity.pdbx_description
1 polymer ?
#
loop_
_entity_poly.entity_id
_entity_poly.type
_entity_poly.pdbx_seq_one_letter_code
_entity_poly.pdbx_strand_id
1 'polypeptide(L)' 'MGARLRVFLTPEQDKILLNLRTVDVPQKVKDRAEAIRLNAHGWYVEKIAAHFKWTSQTVREVLHKWQKLGLDGL' A
#
# COMPACT_ATOMS: atom_id res chain seq x y z
N MET A 1 -14.39 -15.01 8.29
CA MET A 1 -13.87 -13.97 7.37
C MET A 1 -13.48 -12.76 8.21
N GLY A 2 -12.18 -12.51 8.38
CA GLY A 2 -11.64 -11.53 9.33
C GLY A 2 -11.84 -10.07 8.89
N ALA A 3 -11.68 -9.15 9.85
CA ALA A 3 -11.89 -7.72 9.69
C ALA A 3 -11.19 -7.15 8.43
N ARG A 4 -11.91 -6.29 7.70
CA ARG A 4 -11.38 -5.62 6.51
C ARG A 4 -10.30 -4.63 6.95
N LEU A 5 -9.06 -4.89 6.57
CA LEU A 5 -7.97 -3.96 6.76
C LEU A 5 -8.06 -2.92 5.65
N ARG A 6 -8.62 -1.76 6.00
CA ARG A 6 -8.81 -0.63 5.10
C ARG A 6 -7.97 0.53 5.59
N VAL A 7 -7.03 0.96 4.76
CA VAL A 7 -6.25 2.17 4.96
C VAL A 7 -7.06 3.34 4.40
N PHE A 8 -7.12 4.43 5.15
CA PHE A 8 -7.65 5.70 4.65
C PHE A 8 -6.45 6.61 4.43
N LEU A 9 -6.28 7.08 3.20
CA LEU A 9 -5.23 8.03 2.85
C LEU A 9 -5.80 9.44 2.91
N THR A 10 -5.06 10.36 3.51
CA THR A 10 -5.36 11.79 3.35
C THR A 10 -4.96 12.25 1.94
N PRO A 11 -5.54 13.35 1.43
CA PRO A 11 -5.17 13.91 0.13
C PRO A 11 -3.66 14.20 0.01
N GLU A 12 -3.01 14.55 1.12
CA GLU A 12 -1.57 14.79 1.18
C GLU A 12 -0.77 13.50 1.03
N GLN A 13 -1.18 12.42 1.71
CA GLN A 13 -0.54 11.12 1.56
C GLN A 13 -0.70 10.56 0.15
N ASP A 14 -1.87 10.73 -0.48
CA ASP A 14 -2.06 10.31 -1.88
C ASP A 14 -1.13 11.07 -2.83
N LYS A 15 -0.96 12.39 -2.64
CA LYS A 15 0.01 13.19 -3.40
C LYS A 15 1.44 12.72 -3.21
N ILE A 16 1.83 12.37 -1.98
CA ILE A 16 3.18 11.89 -1.69
C ILE A 16 3.41 10.51 -2.32
N LEU A 17 2.45 9.58 -2.21
CA LEU A 17 2.51 8.27 -2.86
C LEU A 17 2.53 8.38 -4.38
N LEU A 18 1.81 9.34 -4.97
CA LEU A 18 1.88 9.65 -6.39
C LEU A 18 3.28 10.18 -6.77
N ASN A 19 3.85 11.06 -5.95
CA ASN A 19 5.18 11.62 -6.19
C ASN A 19 6.29 10.54 -6.07
N LEU A 20 6.13 9.58 -5.15
CA LEU A 20 7.01 8.42 -5.00
C LEU A 20 7.09 7.56 -6.27
N ARG A 21 6.06 7.57 -7.12
CA ARG A 21 6.12 6.90 -8.43
C ARG A 21 7.07 7.61 -9.39
N THR A 22 7.15 8.94 -9.29
CA THR A 22 7.90 9.82 -10.19
C THR A 22 9.37 9.94 -9.81
N VAL A 23 9.69 9.92 -8.51
CA VAL A 23 11.08 9.97 -8.04
C VAL A 23 11.84 8.66 -8.32
N ASP A 24 13.17 8.77 -8.38
CA ASP A 24 14.09 7.64 -8.57
C ASP A 24 14.23 6.82 -7.27
N VAL A 25 13.13 6.20 -6.84
CA VAL A 25 13.11 5.25 -5.74
C VAL A 25 13.12 3.82 -6.28
N PRO A 26 13.63 2.84 -5.50
CA PRO A 26 13.60 1.44 -5.89
C PRO A 26 12.19 0.97 -6.26
N GLN A 27 12.07 0.11 -7.27
CA GLN A 27 10.79 -0.44 -7.74
C GLN A 27 9.95 -1.04 -6.59
N LYS A 28 10.61 -1.68 -5.62
CA LYS A 28 9.96 -2.22 -4.41
C LYS A 28 9.16 -1.16 -3.63
N VAL A 29 9.64 0.07 -3.55
CA VAL A 29 8.97 1.18 -2.86
C VAL A 29 7.75 1.63 -3.68
N LYS A 30 7.86 1.65 -5.01
CA LYS A 30 6.76 1.96 -5.93
C LYS A 30 5.64 0.92 -5.82
N ASP A 31 5.98 -0.36 -5.82
CA ASP A 31 5.02 -1.46 -5.67
C ASP A 31 4.27 -1.38 -4.33
N ARG A 32 4.99 -1.10 -3.24
CA ARG A 32 4.38 -0.92 -1.90
C ARG A 32 3.44 0.29 -1.86
N ALA A 33 3.87 1.41 -2.42
CA ALA A 33 3.05 2.62 -2.50
C ALA A 33 1.76 2.35 -3.28
N GLU A 34 1.86 1.65 -4.40
CA GLU A 34 0.71 1.32 -5.25
C GLU A 34 -0.24 0.32 -4.57
N ALA A 35 0.28 -0.69 -3.84
CA ALA A 35 -0.53 -1.59 -3.02
C ALA A 35 -1.33 -0.85 -1.93
N ILE A 36 -0.73 0.15 -1.28
CA ILE A 36 -1.40 0.98 -0.27
C ILE A 36 -2.51 1.82 -0.91
N ARG A 37 -2.25 2.46 -2.06
CA ARG A 37 -3.27 3.22 -2.80
C ARG A 37 -4.43 2.34 -3.23
N LEU A 38 -4.16 1.15 -3.76
CA LEU A 38 -5.21 0.21 -4.15
C LEU A 38 -6.09 -0.20 -2.96
N ASN A 39 -5.49 -0.46 -1.80
CA ASN A 39 -6.26 -0.74 -0.58
C ASN A 39 -7.12 0.47 -0.15
N ALA A 40 -6.59 1.69 -0.26
CA ALA A 40 -7.34 2.91 0.04
C ALA A 40 -8.52 3.14 -0.91
N HIS A 41 -8.36 2.79 -2.19
CA HIS A 41 -9.44 2.73 -3.18
C HIS A 41 -10.47 1.62 -2.90
N GLY A 42 -10.28 0.80 -1.86
CA GLY A 42 -11.22 -0.23 -1.45
C GLY A 42 -10.94 -1.62 -2.03
N TRP A 43 -9.76 -1.85 -2.60
CA TRP A 43 -9.37 -3.17 -3.07
C TRP A 43 -9.11 -4.12 -1.90
N TYR A 44 -9.53 -5.37 -2.09
CA TYR A 44 -9.25 -6.45 -1.14
C TYR A 44 -7.77 -6.85 -1.18
N VAL A 45 -7.23 -7.20 -0.01
CA VAL A 45 -5.86 -7.70 0.16
C VAL A 45 -5.54 -8.84 -0.81
N GLU A 46 -6.48 -9.77 -1.00
CA GLU A 46 -6.32 -10.92 -1.91
C GLU A 46 -6.23 -10.48 -3.38
N LYS A 47 -7.01 -9.46 -3.77
CA LYS A 47 -6.99 -8.91 -5.12
C LYS A 47 -5.68 -8.17 -5.41
N ILE A 48 -5.18 -7.43 -4.42
CA ILE A 48 -3.88 -6.75 -4.49
C ILE A 48 -2.74 -7.78 -4.56
N ALA A 49 -2.79 -8.81 -3.71
CA ALA A 49 -1.82 -9.89 -3.70
C ALA A 49 -1.74 -10.59 -5.07
N ALA A 50 -2.88 -10.90 -5.68
CA ALA A 50 -2.93 -11.47 -7.03
C ALA A 50 -2.35 -10.52 -8.10
N HIS A 51 -2.58 -9.21 -7.97
CA HIS A 51 -2.07 -8.21 -8.92
C HIS A 51 -0.54 -8.13 -8.91
N PHE A 52 0.07 -8.10 -7.72
CA PHE A 52 1.53 -8.03 -7.56
C PHE A 52 2.23 -9.39 -7.52
N LYS A 53 1.48 -10.50 -7.63
CA LYS A 53 1.96 -11.87 -7.39
C LYS A 53 2.60 -12.04 -6.01
N TRP A 54 2.06 -11.36 -5.01
CA TRP A 54 2.48 -11.45 -3.61
C TRP A 54 1.61 -12.42 -2.83
N THR A 55 2.05 -12.80 -1.63
CA THR A 55 1.17 -13.47 -0.67
C THR A 55 0.27 -12.44 0.00
N SER A 56 -0.95 -12.84 0.36
CA SER A 56 -1.87 -12.00 1.13
C SER A 56 -1.28 -11.57 2.49
N GLN A 57 -0.36 -12.36 3.05
CA GLN A 57 0.40 -12.00 4.25
C GLN A 57 1.34 -10.82 4.01
N THR A 58 2.11 -10.82 2.92
CA THR A 58 3.00 -9.71 2.55
C THR A 58 2.22 -8.39 2.40
N VAL A 59 1.05 -8.44 1.74
CA VAL A 59 0.20 -7.25 1.60
C VAL A 59 -0.29 -6.76 2.97
N ARG A 60 -0.70 -7.67 3.88
CA ARG A 60 -1.08 -7.30 5.25
C ARG A 60 0.08 -6.65 6.02
N GLU A 61 1.29 -7.17 5.89
CA GLU A 61 2.48 -6.60 6.55
C GLU A 61 2.77 -5.20 6.04
N VAL A 62 2.69 -4.96 4.73
CA VAL A 62 2.86 -3.62 4.13
C VAL A 62 1.80 -2.66 4.67
N LEU A 63 0.54 -3.06 4.71
CA LEU A 63 -0.54 -2.22 5.24
C LEU A 63 -0.39 -1.96 6.75
N HIS A 64 0.03 -2.96 7.53
CA HIS A 64 0.29 -2.79 8.97
C HIS A 64 1.48 -1.87 9.23
N LYS A 65 2.56 -1.99 8.44
CA LYS A 65 3.70 -1.06 8.50
C LYS A 65 3.26 0.35 8.18
N TRP A 66 2.46 0.54 7.13
CA TRP A 66 1.89 1.85 6.80
C TRP A 66 1.00 2.40 7.91
N GLN A 67 0.13 1.59 8.53
CA GLN A 67 -0.68 2.08 9.65
C GLN A 67 0.15 2.49 10.88
N LYS A 68 1.29 1.83 11.11
CA LYS A 68 2.16 2.13 12.27
C LYS A 68 3.14 3.28 12.04
N LEU A 69 3.73 3.34 10.84
CA LEU A 69 4.86 4.22 10.52
C LEU A 69 4.54 5.26 9.43
N GLY A 70 3.43 5.09 8.71
CA GLY A 70 3.07 5.94 7.58
C GLY A 70 4.16 5.94 6.51
N LEU A 71 4.59 7.14 6.12
CA LEU A 71 5.61 7.37 5.10
C LEU A 71 6.99 6.86 5.48
N ASP A 72 7.29 6.76 6.79
CA ASP A 72 8.54 6.21 7.30
C ASP A 72 8.64 4.68 7.11
N GLY A 73 7.51 4.02 6.83
CA GLY A 73 7.42 2.56 6.71
C GLY A 73 7.56 2.00 5.29
N LEU A 74 7.78 2.86 4.28
CA LEU A 74 7.78 2.52 2.85
C LEU A 74 9.11 1.96 2.32
#